data_AF-A2DMU3-F1
#
_entry.id   AF-A2DMU3-F1
#
_cell.length_a   1.000
_cell.length_b   1.000
_cell.length_c   1.000
_cell.angle_alpha   90.00
_cell.angle_beta   90.00
_cell.angle_gamma   90.00
#
_symmetry.space_group_name_H-M   'P 1'
#
loop_
_entity.id
_entity.type
_entity.pdbx_description
1 polymer ?
#
loop_
_entity_poly.entity_id
_entity_poly.type
_entity_poly.pdbx_seq_one_letter_code
_entity_poly.pdbx_strand_id
1 'polypeptide(L)'
;MNQTIIIQYEVRAQILYHCFKAYLRVHTTDFDPFHQTNETHGTIEFGPVHNQRRTKAILNFFINSTDDKHKIEKFIDVPFDEIPHLYTLIIRPNNTFEYIIDAMSFLNGTFTDSFRIPIVEPKYIPDPTDKKPSDWVDDEFIPDTNAKKPDDWDENEPEYIPHPRHRRMPLGWNENELEKIPDPKDKPPEHWNDQLYGEYKPRMFLTPNVQ
;
A
#
# COMPACT_ATOMS: atom_id res chain seq x y z
N MET A 1 -5.70 4.93 37.14
CA MET A 1 -6.14 6.34 37.06
C MET A 1 -7.59 6.35 36.62
N ASN A 2 -8.49 7.08 37.29
CA ASN A 2 -9.92 7.08 36.97
C ASN A 2 -10.39 8.43 36.40
N GLN A 3 -9.49 9.14 35.72
CA GLN A 3 -9.70 10.49 35.20
C GLN A 3 -9.53 10.49 33.68
N THR A 4 -10.29 11.36 33.03
CA THR A 4 -10.20 11.59 31.59
C THR A 4 -8.97 12.44 31.28
N ILE A 5 -8.18 12.03 30.28
CA ILE A 5 -7.04 12.78 29.76
C ILE A 5 -7.49 13.48 28.48
N ILE A 6 -7.19 14.77 28.36
CA ILE A 6 -7.48 15.56 27.17
C ILE A 6 -6.17 16.22 26.74
N ILE A 7 -5.76 15.96 25.49
CA ILE A 7 -4.59 16.57 24.86
C ILE A 7 -5.09 17.36 23.66
N GLN A 8 -4.78 18.64 23.61
CA GLN A 8 -5.19 19.52 22.53
C GLN A 8 -4.04 20.43 22.11
N TYR A 9 -3.83 20.56 20.80
CA TYR A 9 -2.86 21.49 20.24
C TYR A 9 -3.22 21.88 18.80
N GLU A 10 -2.66 23.00 18.35
CA GLU A 10 -2.88 23.55 17.02
C GLU A 10 -1.63 23.35 16.16
N VAL A 11 -1.82 22.99 14.88
CA VAL A 11 -0.75 22.92 13.89
C VAL A 11 -1.11 23.80 12.71
N ARG A 12 -0.15 24.63 12.29
CA ARG A 12 -0.24 25.43 11.09
C ARG A 12 1.01 25.23 10.24
N ALA A 13 0.84 24.81 8.99
CA ALA A 13 1.92 24.82 8.03
C ALA A 13 2.13 26.25 7.52
N GLN A 14 3.28 26.86 7.82
CA GLN A 14 3.65 28.15 7.22
C GLN A 14 4.10 27.99 5.76
N ILE A 15 4.63 26.81 5.43
CA ILE A 15 5.09 26.42 4.10
C ILE A 15 4.65 24.97 3.89
N LEU A 16 4.05 24.69 2.74
CA LEU A 16 3.61 23.35 2.36
C LEU A 16 4.81 22.48 1.94
N TYR A 17 5.43 21.82 2.93
CA TYR A 17 6.52 20.87 2.70
C TYR A 17 6.00 19.56 2.07
N HIS A 18 6.77 18.98 1.15
CA HIS A 18 6.46 17.67 0.54
C HIS A 18 6.36 16.50 1.52
N CYS A 19 7.03 16.59 2.66
CA CYS A 19 6.98 15.60 3.74
C CYS A 19 7.13 16.33 5.08
N PHE A 20 6.25 16.06 6.04
CA PHE A 20 6.43 16.54 7.41
C PHE A 20 5.76 15.61 8.43
N LYS A 21 6.22 15.71 9.68
CA LYS A 21 5.61 15.07 10.84
C LYS A 21 5.43 16.14 11.90
N ALA A 22 4.18 16.46 12.24
CA ALA A 22 3.85 17.49 13.23
C ALA A 22 2.96 16.93 14.35
N TYR A 23 3.14 15.65 14.66
CA TYR A 23 2.46 14.99 15.76
C TYR A 23 3.16 15.27 17.09
N LEU A 24 2.39 15.27 18.16
CA LEU A 24 2.89 15.34 19.53
C LEU A 24 3.23 13.94 20.03
N ARG A 25 4.35 13.84 20.75
CA ARG A 25 4.78 12.62 21.43
C ARG A 25 4.69 12.82 22.94
N VAL A 26 3.89 11.99 23.61
CA VAL A 26 3.73 12.00 25.07
C VAL A 26 4.64 10.93 25.65
N HIS A 27 5.40 11.29 26.69
CA HIS A 27 6.30 10.39 27.39
C HIS A 27 5.89 10.19 28.84
N THR A 28 6.32 9.09 29.43
CA THR A 28 6.24 8.79 30.86
C THR A 28 7.37 9.47 31.64
N THR A 29 7.34 9.34 32.97
CA THR A 29 8.25 10.06 33.90
C THR A 29 9.72 9.65 33.81
N ASP A 30 10.01 8.52 33.18
CA ASP A 30 11.33 7.93 32.93
C ASP A 30 12.03 8.50 31.68
N PHE A 31 11.37 9.40 30.95
CA PHE A 31 11.96 10.04 29.77
C PHE A 31 13.06 11.04 30.12
N ASP A 32 14.21 10.89 29.46
CA ASP A 32 15.32 11.84 29.50
C ASP A 32 15.34 12.72 28.24
N PRO A 33 14.99 14.01 28.35
CA PRO A 33 14.99 14.93 27.23
C PRO A 33 16.38 15.17 26.60
N PHE A 34 17.46 14.94 27.35
CA PHE A 34 18.82 15.22 26.87
C PHE A 34 19.42 14.07 26.05
N HIS A 35 18.86 12.86 26.15
CA HIS A 35 19.34 11.67 25.43
C HIS A 35 18.31 11.13 24.43
N GLN A 36 17.41 11.99 23.94
CA GLN A 36 16.42 11.59 22.94
C GLN A 36 17.08 11.23 21.59
N THR A 37 16.71 10.07 21.06
CA THR A 37 17.11 9.60 19.72
C THR A 37 15.88 9.28 18.87
N ASN A 38 16.12 8.87 17.63
CA ASN A 38 15.07 8.38 16.74
C ASN A 38 14.41 7.08 17.23
N GLU A 39 15.09 6.35 18.13
CA GLU A 39 14.64 5.10 18.75
C GLU A 39 13.89 5.35 20.07
N THR A 40 13.91 6.58 20.59
CA THR A 40 13.16 6.91 21.80
C THR A 40 11.67 6.95 21.49
N HIS A 41 10.95 5.89 21.86
CA HIS A 41 9.51 5.80 21.75
C HIS A 41 8.82 6.64 22.84
N GLY A 42 7.72 7.28 22.48
CA GLY A 42 6.79 7.84 23.46
C GLY A 42 5.69 6.85 23.78
N THR A 43 4.90 7.10 24.81
CA THR A 43 3.70 6.32 25.15
C THR A 43 2.58 6.56 24.15
N ILE A 44 2.44 7.81 23.68
CA ILE A 44 1.39 8.22 22.74
C ILE A 44 2.02 9.07 21.63
N GLU A 45 1.73 8.77 20.36
CA GLU A 45 1.99 9.67 19.24
C GLU A 45 0.66 10.08 18.60
N PHE A 46 0.39 11.39 18.56
CA PHE A 46 -0.91 11.93 18.17
C PHE A 46 -0.75 13.19 17.31
N GLY A 47 -1.32 13.18 16.09
CA GLY A 47 -1.37 14.38 15.25
C GLY A 47 -1.18 14.15 13.75
N PRO A 48 -0.97 15.20 12.95
CA PRO A 48 -0.87 15.09 11.50
C PRO A 48 0.54 14.68 11.03
N VAL A 49 0.55 13.85 9.99
CA VAL A 49 1.73 13.47 9.22
C VAL A 49 1.40 13.61 7.74
N HIS A 50 2.26 14.31 7.02
CA HIS A 50 2.20 14.41 5.57
C HIS A 50 3.34 13.61 4.94
N ASN A 51 2.97 12.76 3.99
CA ASN A 51 3.90 12.18 3.02
C ASN A 51 3.63 12.81 1.66
N GLN A 52 4.48 12.53 0.67
CA GLN A 52 4.41 13.08 -0.69
C GLN A 52 3.04 13.01 -1.40
N ARG A 53 2.09 12.20 -0.90
CA ARG A 53 0.79 11.98 -1.53
C ARG A 53 -0.38 12.43 -0.68
N ARG A 54 -0.34 12.22 0.64
CA ARG A 54 -1.49 12.42 1.54
C ARG A 54 -1.06 12.89 2.92
N THR A 55 -1.87 13.76 3.48
CA THR A 55 -1.84 14.08 4.92
C THR A 55 -2.78 13.13 5.64
N LYS A 56 -2.35 12.65 6.81
CA LYS A 56 -3.19 11.82 7.65
C LYS A 56 -2.97 12.15 9.11
N ALA A 57 -4.03 11.99 9.91
CA ALA A 57 -3.93 11.99 11.35
C ALA A 57 -3.47 10.61 11.84
N ILE A 58 -2.49 10.58 12.74
CA ILE A 58 -2.00 9.38 13.40
C ILE A 58 -2.41 9.37 14.87
N LEU A 59 -2.64 8.16 15.39
CA LEU A 59 -2.76 7.87 16.81
C LEU A 59 -2.09 6.52 17.04
N ASN A 60 -0.94 6.53 17.73
CA ASN A 60 -0.20 5.33 18.09
C ASN A 60 -0.05 5.24 19.61
N PHE A 61 -0.18 4.04 20.15
CA PHE A 61 0.15 3.73 21.54
C PHE A 61 1.33 2.76 21.62
N PHE A 62 2.15 2.95 22.63
CA PHE A 62 3.28 2.08 22.99
C PHE A 62 3.09 1.69 24.46
N ILE A 63 2.86 0.40 24.72
CA ILE A 63 2.44 -0.09 26.04
C ILE A 63 3.55 -0.86 26.74
N ASN A 64 4.32 -1.64 25.98
CA ASN A 64 5.38 -2.50 26.49
C ASN A 64 6.73 -2.16 25.85
N SER A 65 7.79 -2.76 26.37
CA SER A 65 9.15 -2.75 25.79
C SER A 65 9.26 -3.53 24.47
N THR A 66 8.18 -4.13 23.98
CA THR A 66 8.10 -4.64 22.62
C THR A 66 7.89 -3.46 21.68
N ASP A 67 8.63 -3.39 20.57
CA ASP A 67 8.55 -2.34 19.54
C ASP A 67 7.21 -2.37 18.73
N ASP A 68 6.19 -3.00 19.30
CA ASP A 68 4.87 -3.17 18.71
C ASP A 68 4.04 -1.91 18.95
N LYS A 69 4.10 -1.02 17.97
CA LYS A 69 3.23 0.17 17.88
C LYS A 69 1.79 -0.22 17.58
N HIS A 70 0.90 0.06 18.52
CA HIS A 70 -0.54 -0.09 18.34
C HIS A 70 -1.07 1.10 17.52
N LYS A 71 -1.21 0.88 16.21
CA LYS A 71 -1.71 1.90 15.27
C LYS A 71 -3.21 1.83 15.13
N ILE A 72 -3.82 2.99 15.05
CA ILE A 72 -5.20 3.16 14.61
C ILE A 72 -5.43 2.48 13.26
N GLU A 73 -6.52 1.74 13.14
CA GLU A 73 -6.88 1.05 11.90
C GLU A 73 -7.53 2.04 10.90
N LYS A 74 -8.44 2.88 11.40
CA LYS A 74 -9.15 3.86 10.56
C LYS A 74 -8.18 4.91 10.05
N PHE A 75 -8.19 5.11 8.73
CA PHE A 75 -7.50 6.22 8.09
C PHE A 75 -8.29 7.51 8.29
N ILE A 76 -7.65 8.54 8.86
CA ILE A 76 -8.23 9.87 9.04
C ILE A 76 -7.53 10.82 8.06
N ASP A 77 -8.25 11.25 7.03
CA ASP A 77 -7.76 12.23 6.06
C ASP A 77 -7.80 13.64 6.67
N VAL A 78 -6.77 14.43 6.37
CA VAL A 78 -6.60 15.77 6.93
C VAL A 78 -6.33 16.73 5.77
N PRO A 79 -6.98 17.90 5.70
CA PRO A 79 -6.67 18.90 4.68
C PRO A 79 -5.18 19.25 4.65
N PHE A 80 -4.64 19.44 3.45
CA PHE A 80 -3.28 19.93 3.25
C PHE A 80 -3.32 21.39 2.82
N ASP A 81 -3.35 22.29 3.80
CA ASP A 81 -3.40 23.72 3.59
C ASP A 81 -2.53 24.49 4.61
N GLU A 82 -2.54 25.82 4.51
CA GLU A 82 -1.76 26.74 5.36
C GLU A 82 -2.59 27.32 6.53
N ILE A 83 -3.80 26.78 6.72
CA ILE A 83 -4.75 27.20 7.75
C ILE A 83 -4.39 26.47 9.05
N PRO A 84 -4.50 27.14 10.21
CA PRO A 84 -4.36 26.45 11.48
C PRO A 84 -5.49 25.43 11.69
N HIS A 85 -5.10 24.21 12.05
CA HIS A 85 -6.03 23.14 12.44
C HIS A 85 -5.82 22.74 13.89
N LEU A 86 -6.92 22.55 14.62
CA LEU A 86 -6.94 22.19 16.02
C LEU A 86 -7.17 20.68 16.19
N TYR A 87 -6.21 19.99 16.81
CA TYR A 87 -6.26 18.55 17.05
C TYR A 87 -6.52 18.28 18.53
N THR A 88 -7.55 17.48 18.83
CA THR A 88 -7.90 17.09 20.20
C THR A 88 -8.04 15.58 20.33
N LEU A 89 -7.35 15.01 21.33
CA LEU A 89 -7.46 13.63 21.75
C LEU A 89 -8.08 13.57 23.14
N ILE A 90 -9.18 12.84 23.27
CA ILE A 90 -9.85 12.60 24.54
C ILE A 90 -9.71 11.11 24.86
N ILE A 91 -9.11 10.76 25.99
CA ILE A 91 -8.97 9.39 26.48
C ILE A 91 -9.75 9.27 27.79
N ARG A 92 -10.73 8.38 27.82
CA ARG A 92 -11.63 8.20 28.96
C ARG A 92 -11.28 6.93 29.74
N PRO A 93 -11.53 6.89 31.06
CA PRO A 93 -11.20 5.72 31.90
C PRO A 93 -12.06 4.48 31.57
N ASN A 94 -13.16 4.63 30.83
CA ASN A 94 -14.04 3.54 30.41
C ASN A 94 -13.56 2.83 29.12
N ASN A 95 -12.27 2.85 28.83
CA ASN A 95 -11.67 2.22 27.64
C ASN A 95 -12.11 2.83 26.29
N THR A 96 -12.55 4.09 26.28
CA THR A 96 -12.95 4.80 25.06
C THR A 96 -12.06 5.99 24.77
N PHE A 97 -11.96 6.35 23.50
CA PHE A 97 -11.28 7.56 23.07
C PHE A 97 -12.05 8.27 21.97
N GLU A 98 -11.68 9.53 21.76
CA GLU A 98 -12.23 10.36 20.69
C GLU A 98 -11.12 11.23 20.08
N TYR A 99 -11.07 11.25 18.75
CA TYR A 99 -10.18 12.07 17.94
C TYR A 99 -11.01 13.13 17.24
N ILE A 100 -10.77 14.39 17.60
CA ILE A 100 -11.48 15.55 17.09
C ILE A 100 -10.49 16.45 16.32
N ILE A 101 -10.91 16.93 15.15
CA ILE A 101 -10.19 17.94 14.36
C ILE A 101 -11.15 19.10 14.10
N ASP A 102 -10.75 20.33 14.42
CA ASP A 102 -11.57 21.54 14.25
C ASP A 102 -12.98 21.44 14.84
N ALA A 103 -13.06 20.90 16.06
CA ALA A 103 -14.29 20.62 16.80
C ALA A 103 -15.23 19.58 16.14
N MET A 104 -14.79 18.88 15.09
CA MET A 104 -15.52 17.77 14.46
C MET A 104 -14.93 16.41 14.89
N SER A 105 -15.79 15.47 15.29
CA SER A 105 -15.38 14.12 15.70
C SER A 105 -15.11 13.25 14.48
N PHE A 106 -13.85 12.91 14.23
CA PHE A 106 -13.45 12.07 13.09
C PHE A 106 -13.38 10.59 13.43
N LEU A 107 -13.13 10.29 14.71
CA LEU A 107 -13.11 8.93 15.22
C LEU A 107 -13.51 8.89 16.69
N ASN A 108 -14.44 7.99 16.99
CA ASN A 108 -14.76 7.54 18.33
C ASN A 108 -14.64 6.02 18.37
N GLY A 109 -14.18 5.46 19.49
CA GLY A 109 -13.98 4.02 19.56
C GLY A 109 -13.44 3.53 20.89
N THR A 110 -13.17 2.23 20.93
CA THR A 110 -12.58 1.52 22.06
C THR A 110 -11.12 1.17 21.76
N PHE A 111 -10.30 1.01 22.79
CA PHE A 111 -8.92 0.54 22.62
C PHE A 111 -8.81 -0.94 22.20
N THR A 112 -9.93 -1.67 22.19
CA THR A 112 -10.00 -3.07 21.77
C THR A 112 -10.18 -3.20 20.26
N ASP A 113 -11.06 -2.39 19.66
CA ASP A 113 -11.53 -2.64 18.28
C ASP A 113 -11.00 -1.63 17.26
N SER A 114 -10.47 -0.48 17.69
CA SER A 114 -10.08 0.61 16.77
C SER A 114 -8.62 0.56 16.32
N PHE A 115 -7.85 -0.42 16.80
CA PHE A 115 -6.42 -0.55 16.57
C PHE A 115 -6.12 -1.87 15.87
N ARG A 116 -5.16 -1.83 14.91
CA ARG A 116 -4.74 -3.02 14.17
C ARG A 116 -4.22 -4.14 15.08
N ILE A 117 -3.54 -3.75 16.15
CA ILE A 117 -3.17 -4.64 17.25
C ILE A 117 -3.96 -4.12 18.45
N PRO A 118 -4.93 -4.89 18.98
CA PRO A 118 -5.70 -4.47 20.14
C PRO A 118 -4.79 -4.09 21.30
N ILE A 119 -5.06 -2.95 21.92
CA ILE A 119 -4.34 -2.48 23.11
C ILE A 119 -4.80 -3.25 24.35
N VAL A 120 -6.09 -3.56 24.38
CA VAL A 120 -6.71 -4.43 25.38
C VAL A 120 -7.12 -5.70 24.67
N GLU A 121 -6.66 -6.86 25.17
CA GLU A 121 -7.02 -8.15 24.60
C GLU A 121 -8.54 -8.34 24.56
N PRO A 122 -9.09 -8.87 23.44
CA PRO A 122 -10.51 -9.15 23.35
C PRO A 122 -10.88 -10.30 24.29
N LYS A 123 -12.11 -10.30 24.80
CA LYS A 123 -12.60 -11.35 25.71
C LYS A 123 -12.71 -12.73 25.04
N TYR A 124 -12.82 -12.75 23.72
CA TYR A 124 -12.96 -13.96 22.92
C TYR A 124 -11.96 -13.89 21.77
N ILE A 125 -11.30 -15.02 21.49
CA ILE A 125 -10.40 -15.20 20.36
C ILE A 125 -10.96 -16.29 19.43
N PRO A 126 -10.72 -16.22 18.11
CA PRO A 126 -11.04 -17.33 17.21
C PRO A 126 -10.28 -18.60 17.62
N ASP A 127 -10.92 -19.76 17.49
CA ASP A 127 -10.27 -21.05 17.77
C ASP A 127 -9.25 -21.38 16.67
N PRO A 128 -7.95 -21.51 16.97
CA PRO A 128 -6.92 -21.80 15.97
C PRO A 128 -7.04 -23.23 15.38
N THR A 129 -7.81 -24.11 16.03
CA THR A 129 -8.07 -25.47 15.57
C THR A 129 -9.32 -25.58 14.71
N ASP A 130 -10.12 -24.52 14.64
CA ASP A 130 -11.30 -24.48 13.79
C ASP A 130 -10.87 -24.56 12.31
N LYS A 131 -11.51 -25.46 11.59
CA LYS A 131 -11.23 -25.70 10.17
C LYS A 131 -12.55 -25.68 9.45
N LYS A 132 -12.56 -24.89 8.37
CA LYS A 132 -13.63 -24.93 7.39
C LYS A 132 -13.91 -26.39 6.98
N PRO A 133 -15.15 -26.87 7.11
CA PRO A 133 -15.52 -28.23 6.69
C PRO A 133 -15.20 -28.46 5.20
N SER A 134 -14.86 -29.70 4.84
CA SER A 134 -14.50 -30.05 3.45
C SER A 134 -15.67 -29.93 2.46
N ASP A 135 -16.90 -29.97 2.96
CA ASP A 135 -18.15 -29.84 2.22
C ASP A 135 -18.67 -28.39 2.16
N TRP A 136 -17.94 -27.44 2.75
CA TRP A 136 -18.34 -26.03 2.72
C TRP A 136 -18.03 -25.40 1.37
N VAL A 137 -19.09 -25.04 0.62
CA VAL A 137 -19.01 -24.36 -0.68
C VAL A 137 -18.90 -22.85 -0.46
N ASP A 138 -17.81 -22.22 -0.95
CA ASP A 138 -17.65 -20.75 -0.95
C ASP A 138 -18.21 -20.09 -2.22
N ASP A 139 -18.47 -20.89 -3.26
CA ASP A 139 -18.92 -20.39 -4.55
C ASP A 139 -20.35 -19.85 -4.43
N GLU A 140 -20.48 -18.53 -4.60
CA GLU A 140 -21.79 -17.86 -4.64
C GLU A 140 -22.64 -18.35 -5.82
N PHE A 141 -21.98 -18.76 -6.92
CA PHE A 141 -22.61 -19.24 -8.14
C PHE A 141 -22.07 -20.61 -8.53
N ILE A 142 -22.97 -21.51 -8.90
CA ILE A 142 -22.64 -22.83 -9.46
C ILE A 142 -23.07 -22.90 -10.93
N PRO A 143 -22.34 -23.63 -11.79
CA PRO A 143 -22.76 -23.85 -13.17
C PRO A 143 -24.09 -24.64 -13.18
N ASP A 144 -25.00 -24.25 -14.07
CA ASP A 144 -26.27 -24.95 -14.23
C ASP A 144 -26.03 -26.37 -14.74
N THR A 145 -26.39 -27.36 -13.93
CA THR A 145 -26.27 -28.79 -14.26
C THR A 145 -27.07 -29.21 -15.50
N ASN A 146 -28.08 -28.44 -15.90
CA ASN A 146 -28.89 -28.71 -17.09
C ASN A 146 -28.37 -28.01 -18.35
N ALA A 147 -27.44 -27.07 -18.22
CA ALA A 147 -26.85 -26.38 -19.37
C ALA A 147 -25.99 -27.38 -20.16
N LYS A 148 -26.32 -27.55 -21.44
CA LYS A 148 -25.54 -28.37 -22.36
C LYS A 148 -24.80 -27.44 -23.32
N LYS A 149 -23.55 -27.80 -23.59
CA LYS A 149 -22.76 -27.16 -24.63
C LYS A 149 -23.52 -27.24 -25.97
N PRO A 150 -23.70 -26.13 -26.70
CA PRO A 150 -24.30 -26.15 -28.03
C PRO A 150 -23.51 -27.01 -29.02
N ASP A 151 -24.20 -27.61 -29.99
CA ASP A 151 -23.59 -28.50 -31.00
C ASP A 151 -22.61 -27.77 -31.94
N ASP A 152 -22.76 -26.45 -32.10
CA ASP A 152 -21.94 -25.58 -32.94
C ASP A 152 -20.70 -25.01 -32.23
N TRP A 153 -20.50 -25.32 -30.95
CA TRP A 153 -19.34 -24.86 -30.19
C TRP A 153 -18.17 -25.86 -30.27
N ASP A 154 -17.22 -25.63 -31.16
CA ASP A 154 -15.97 -26.40 -31.22
C ASP A 154 -14.88 -25.74 -30.36
N GLU A 155 -14.39 -26.44 -29.34
CA GLU A 155 -13.31 -25.95 -28.46
C GLU A 155 -11.92 -26.03 -29.11
N ASN A 156 -11.80 -26.72 -30.25
CA ASN A 156 -10.54 -26.90 -30.95
C ASN A 156 -10.32 -25.85 -32.04
N GLU A 157 -11.28 -24.95 -32.26
CA GLU A 157 -11.13 -23.88 -33.25
C GLU A 157 -10.11 -22.84 -32.76
N PRO A 158 -9.16 -22.43 -33.63
CA PRO A 158 -8.18 -21.41 -33.26
C PRO A 158 -8.83 -20.04 -33.16
N GLU A 159 -8.36 -19.21 -32.22
CA GLU A 159 -8.85 -17.83 -32.04
C GLU A 159 -8.67 -16.97 -33.31
N TYR A 160 -7.63 -17.25 -34.10
CA TYR A 160 -7.32 -16.55 -35.35
C TYR A 160 -7.13 -17.51 -36.51
N ILE A 161 -7.73 -17.17 -37.66
CA ILE A 161 -7.51 -17.85 -38.93
C ILE A 161 -6.79 -16.93 -39.93
N PRO A 162 -5.88 -17.46 -40.78
CA PRO A 162 -5.25 -16.67 -41.83
C PRO A 162 -6.29 -16.07 -42.78
N HIS A 163 -6.14 -14.79 -43.13
CA HIS A 163 -7.11 -14.11 -43.98
C HIS A 163 -7.20 -14.76 -45.37
N PRO A 164 -8.38 -15.18 -45.86
CA PRO A 164 -8.52 -16.05 -47.03
C PRO A 164 -8.01 -15.42 -48.35
N ARG A 165 -7.96 -14.08 -48.42
CA ARG A 165 -7.43 -13.32 -49.57
C ARG A 165 -5.93 -13.00 -49.49
N HIS A 166 -5.31 -13.08 -48.31
CA HIS A 166 -3.90 -12.72 -48.08
C HIS A 166 -3.07 -13.96 -47.74
N ARG A 167 -3.21 -15.02 -48.56
CA ARG A 167 -2.45 -16.26 -48.38
C ARG A 167 -1.07 -16.24 -49.03
N ARG A 168 -0.80 -15.23 -49.87
CA ARG A 168 0.46 -15.07 -50.59
C ARG A 168 1.10 -13.77 -50.16
N MET A 169 2.41 -13.81 -49.95
CA MET A 169 3.20 -12.60 -49.70
C MET A 169 3.07 -11.61 -50.87
N PRO A 170 3.16 -10.29 -50.62
CA PRO A 170 3.17 -9.29 -51.68
C PRO A 170 4.33 -9.46 -52.68
N LEU A 171 4.15 -8.91 -53.89
CA LEU A 171 5.21 -8.89 -54.90
C LEU A 171 6.37 -8.00 -54.40
N GLY A 172 7.60 -8.55 -54.32
CA GLY A 172 8.77 -7.85 -53.78
C GLY A 172 9.06 -8.10 -52.30
N TRP A 173 8.26 -8.94 -51.63
CA TRP A 173 8.56 -9.39 -50.26
C TRP A 173 9.81 -10.28 -50.23
N ASN A 174 10.80 -9.93 -49.41
CA ASN A 174 12.02 -10.69 -49.22
C ASN A 174 12.04 -11.33 -47.83
N GLU A 175 11.76 -12.64 -47.75
CA GLU A 175 11.71 -13.37 -46.48
C GLU A 175 13.07 -13.49 -45.78
N ASN A 176 14.16 -13.32 -46.52
CA ASN A 176 15.52 -13.44 -45.97
C ASN A 176 16.04 -12.12 -45.40
N GLU A 177 15.30 -11.03 -45.57
CA GLU A 177 15.65 -9.73 -45.02
C GLU A 177 15.15 -9.61 -43.58
N LEU A 178 16.08 -9.50 -42.63
CA LEU A 178 15.75 -9.30 -41.23
C LEU A 178 15.19 -7.90 -41.03
N GLU A 179 14.05 -7.74 -40.37
CA GLU A 179 13.45 -6.44 -40.05
C GLU A 179 14.37 -5.53 -39.21
N LYS A 180 15.23 -6.16 -38.40
CA LYS A 180 16.21 -5.47 -37.55
C LYS A 180 17.57 -6.12 -37.67
N ILE A 181 18.60 -5.29 -37.79
CA ILE A 181 20.00 -5.69 -37.81
C ILE A 181 20.74 -5.13 -36.58
N PRO A 182 21.78 -5.81 -36.09
CA PRO A 182 22.65 -5.27 -35.04
C PRO A 182 23.25 -3.92 -35.45
N ASP A 183 23.22 -2.93 -34.57
CA ASP A 183 23.85 -1.63 -34.81
C ASP A 183 25.38 -1.77 -34.84
N PRO A 184 26.05 -1.52 -36.00
CA PRO A 184 27.51 -1.63 -36.10
C PRO A 184 28.27 -0.63 -35.22
N LYS A 185 27.60 0.42 -34.74
CA LYS A 185 28.19 1.44 -33.88
C LYS A 185 28.06 1.11 -32.39
N ASP A 186 27.20 0.15 -32.03
CA ASP A 186 26.99 -0.24 -30.65
C ASP A 186 28.06 -1.28 -30.25
N LYS A 187 29.01 -0.81 -29.42
CA LYS A 187 30.13 -1.62 -28.93
C LYS A 187 29.96 -1.86 -27.44
N PRO A 188 30.47 -2.99 -26.91
CA PRO A 188 30.46 -3.24 -25.48
C PRO A 188 31.17 -2.12 -24.73
N PRO A 189 30.65 -1.69 -23.56
CA PRO A 189 31.37 -0.80 -22.67
C PRO A 189 32.76 -1.34 -22.31
N GLU A 190 33.73 -0.45 -22.07
CA GLU A 190 35.13 -0.81 -21.81
C GLU A 190 35.31 -1.74 -20.58
N HIS A 191 34.38 -1.68 -19.63
CA HIS A 191 34.36 -2.51 -18.43
C HIS A 191 33.27 -3.59 -18.44
N TRP A 192 32.78 -3.98 -19.62
CA TRP A 192 31.84 -5.09 -19.73
C TRP A 192 32.50 -6.41 -19.30
N ASN A 193 31.78 -7.19 -18.51
CA ASN A 193 32.24 -8.48 -18.02
C ASN A 193 31.18 -9.54 -18.37
N ASP A 194 31.48 -10.37 -19.37
CA ASP A 194 30.56 -11.41 -19.86
C ASP A 194 30.24 -12.48 -18.81
N GLN A 195 31.12 -12.70 -17.83
CA GLN A 195 30.89 -13.65 -16.74
C GLN A 195 29.89 -13.13 -15.69
N LEU A 196 29.82 -11.81 -15.49
CA LEU A 196 28.90 -11.17 -14.55
C LEU A 196 27.59 -10.73 -15.20
N TYR A 197 27.66 -10.20 -16.42
CA TYR A 197 26.53 -9.56 -17.12
C TYR A 197 26.01 -10.36 -18.31
N GLY A 198 26.63 -11.50 -18.63
CA GLY A 198 26.34 -12.29 -19.82
C GLY A 198 27.00 -11.72 -21.08
N GLU A 199 26.97 -12.51 -22.16
CA GLU A 199 27.50 -12.10 -23.47
C GLU A 199 26.83 -10.80 -23.95
N TYR A 200 27.64 -9.79 -24.27
CA TYR A 200 27.13 -8.52 -24.79
C TYR A 200 26.37 -8.71 -26.11
N LYS A 201 25.12 -8.27 -26.14
CA LYS A 201 24.30 -8.21 -27.36
C LYS A 201 24.10 -6.75 -27.79
N PRO A 202 24.54 -6.36 -29.01
CA PRO A 202 24.34 -5.01 -29.52
C PRO A 202 22.85 -4.70 -29.69
N ARG A 203 22.50 -3.41 -29.60
CA ARG A 203 21.14 -2.96 -29.90
C ARG A 203 20.80 -3.25 -31.36
N MET A 204 19.57 -3.70 -31.58
CA MET A 204 19.03 -3.96 -32.91
C MET A 204 18.36 -2.68 -33.43
N PHE A 205 18.65 -2.25 -34.64
CA PHE A 205 17.98 -1.12 -35.31
C PHE A 205 17.27 -1.60 -36.58
N LEU A 206 16.21 -0.88 -36.97
CA LEU A 206 15.42 -1.22 -38.17
C LEU A 206 16.31 -1.17 -39.41
N THR A 207 16.23 -2.21 -40.23
CA THR A 207 16.94 -2.25 -41.51
C THR A 207 16.51 -1.08 -42.39
N PRO A 208 17.45 -0.27 -42.92
CA PRO A 208 17.10 0.92 -43.71
C PRO A 208 16.28 0.66 -44.98
N ASN A 209 16.26 -0.57 -45.47
CA ASN A 209 15.59 -0.99 -46.70
C ASN A 209 14.21 -1.62 -46.48
N VAL A 210 13.82 -1.84 -45.21
CA VAL A 210 12.49 -2.33 -44.84
C VAL A 210 11.66 -1.11 -44.43
N GLN A 211 10.88 -0.60 -45.38
CA GLN A 211 9.85 0.44 -45.17
C GLN A 211 8.46 -0.14 -45.35
#